data_AF-G0SBI9-F1
#
_entry.id   AF-G0SBI9-F1
#
_cell.length_a   1.000
_cell.length_b   1.000
_cell.length_c   1.000
_cell.angle_alpha   90.00
_cell.angle_beta   90.00
_cell.angle_gamma   90.00
#
_symmetry.space_group_name_H-M   'P 1'
#
loop_
_entity.id
_entity.type
_entity.pdbx_description
1 polymer ?
#
loop_
_entity_poly.entity_id
_entity_poly.type
_entity_poly.pdbx_seq_one_letter_code
_entity_poly.pdbx_strand_id
1 'polypeptide(L)'
;MTATTNSPEQKPQNHQTSTPPPSSEKEEKLPYWQVNVPPHLRTETCPDFLRDVSPKDRGILSTPDSSYRLDTWEDVRERVRRNQLDRFQRVPSELRRYLAFTWRLRKEYGSVMRYVLEKRLGWREPVVARGKGPFEDESDFKVLRNDWPYGVDPKIVHLVVWTKFPLEEDPKTEDLTDQARAQVDAWVNKVFVERVGKDRVVWFKNWMWLKSVKTVEHFHVMLYDPDPEFVRDVTNGDVPLCEREEW
;
A
#
# COMPACT_ATOMS: atom_id res chain seq x y z
N MET A 1 -80.09 22.83 56.10
CA MET A 1 -79.53 21.57 56.63
C MET A 1 -80.14 20.48 55.76
N THR A 2 -79.45 19.77 54.87
CA THR A 2 -78.13 19.15 54.90
C THR A 2 -77.63 18.97 53.46
N ALA A 3 -76.33 19.17 53.24
CA ALA A 3 -75.57 18.61 52.11
C ALA A 3 -75.60 17.05 52.20
N THR A 4 -75.22 16.24 51.21
CA THR A 4 -73.87 16.13 50.64
C THR A 4 -73.91 15.12 49.46
N THR A 5 -73.23 15.49 48.36
CA THR A 5 -72.37 14.66 47.48
C THR A 5 -72.91 13.47 46.68
N ASN A 6 -73.00 13.66 45.36
CA ASN A 6 -72.78 12.63 44.34
C ASN A 6 -71.31 12.71 43.87
N SER A 7 -70.58 11.60 43.95
CA SER A 7 -69.26 11.40 43.33
C SER A 7 -69.42 10.83 41.91
N PRO A 8 -68.74 11.35 40.88
CA PRO A 8 -68.63 10.67 39.59
C PRO A 8 -67.35 9.83 39.50
N GLU A 9 -67.48 8.65 38.89
CA GLU A 9 -66.44 7.68 38.55
C GLU A 9 -65.24 8.30 37.82
N GLN A 10 -64.03 8.01 38.30
CA GLN A 10 -62.78 8.29 37.59
C GLN A 10 -62.44 7.14 36.64
N LYS A 11 -62.41 7.44 35.33
CA LYS A 11 -61.78 6.58 34.31
C LYS A 11 -60.26 6.49 34.55
N PRO A 12 -59.63 5.32 34.36
CA PRO A 12 -58.19 5.20 34.50
C PRO A 12 -57.48 5.95 33.35
N GLN A 13 -56.59 6.87 33.73
CA GLN A 13 -55.66 7.53 32.81
C GLN A 13 -54.61 6.52 32.36
N ASN A 14 -54.62 6.21 31.06
CA ASN A 14 -53.58 5.43 30.41
C ASN A 14 -52.34 6.33 30.28
N HIS A 15 -51.37 6.19 31.19
CA HIS A 15 -50.06 6.81 31.04
C HIS A 15 -49.31 6.10 29.90
N GLN A 16 -49.49 6.60 28.68
CA GLN A 16 -48.54 6.35 27.60
C GLN A 16 -47.23 7.06 27.97
N THR A 17 -46.31 6.32 28.57
CA THR A 17 -44.88 6.67 28.57
C THR A 17 -44.40 6.63 27.13
N SER A 18 -44.45 7.78 26.45
CA SER A 18 -43.75 8.02 25.21
C SER A 18 -42.25 8.03 25.48
N THR A 19 -41.62 6.86 25.33
CA THR A 19 -40.16 6.78 25.15
C THR A 19 -39.79 7.67 23.96
N PRO A 20 -38.88 8.66 24.13
CA PRO A 20 -38.35 9.39 22.99
C PRO A 20 -37.65 8.39 22.06
N PRO A 21 -37.70 8.60 20.72
CA PRO A 21 -36.94 7.76 19.80
C PRO A 21 -35.46 7.84 20.18
N PRO A 22 -34.67 6.77 19.96
CA PRO A 22 -33.23 6.83 20.16
C PRO A 22 -32.71 8.01 19.34
N SER A 23 -32.09 8.96 20.02
CA SER A 23 -31.37 10.05 19.38
C SER A 23 -30.49 9.44 18.30
N SER A 24 -30.67 9.87 17.06
CA SER A 24 -29.75 9.54 15.98
C SER A 24 -28.35 9.94 16.47
N GLU A 25 -27.57 8.96 16.92
CA GLU A 25 -26.17 9.15 17.23
C GLU A 25 -25.57 9.73 15.95
N LYS A 26 -25.24 11.02 15.98
CA LYS A 26 -24.39 11.59 14.94
C LYS A 26 -23.14 10.76 15.02
N GLU A 27 -22.92 9.87 14.05
CA GLU A 27 -21.66 9.14 13.93
C GLU A 27 -20.54 10.17 14.07
N GLU A 28 -19.88 10.14 15.22
CA GLU A 28 -18.87 11.12 15.54
C GLU A 28 -17.74 10.90 14.54
N LYS A 29 -17.60 11.85 13.61
CA LYS A 29 -16.67 11.67 12.49
C LYS A 29 -15.26 11.64 13.05
N LEU A 30 -14.70 10.44 13.11
CA LEU A 30 -13.37 10.22 13.65
C LEU A 30 -12.34 11.04 12.88
N PRO A 31 -11.33 11.60 13.56
CA PRO A 31 -10.20 12.19 12.88
C PRO A 31 -9.45 11.10 12.09
N TYR A 32 -8.80 11.49 10.99
CA TYR A 32 -8.18 10.53 10.05
C TYR A 32 -7.17 9.58 10.72
N TRP A 33 -6.52 10.00 11.81
CA TRP A 33 -5.58 9.14 12.54
C TRP A 33 -6.25 8.10 13.45
N GLN A 34 -7.59 8.06 13.51
CA GLN A 34 -8.36 7.12 14.34
C GLN A 34 -9.30 6.20 13.54
N VAL A 35 -9.56 6.45 12.26
CA VAL A 35 -10.59 5.75 11.45
C VAL A 35 -10.43 4.23 11.47
N ASN A 36 -9.23 3.72 11.15
CA ASN A 36 -8.92 2.29 11.15
C ASN A 36 -8.15 1.85 12.40
N VAL A 37 -8.42 2.49 13.54
CA VAL A 37 -7.77 2.18 14.82
C VAL A 37 -8.82 1.68 15.82
N PRO A 38 -8.63 0.49 16.43
CA PRO A 38 -9.51 -0.01 17.48
C PRO A 38 -9.68 1.03 18.61
N PRO A 39 -10.89 1.21 19.18
CA PRO A 39 -11.14 2.26 20.17
C PRO A 39 -10.13 2.32 21.32
N HIS A 40 -9.70 1.17 21.84
CA HIS A 40 -8.73 1.06 22.93
C HIS A 40 -7.28 1.43 22.55
N LEU A 41 -6.98 1.58 21.26
CA LEU A 41 -5.66 2.00 20.74
C LEU A 41 -5.67 3.43 20.18
N ARG A 42 -6.80 4.14 20.24
CA ARG A 42 -6.91 5.51 19.72
C ARG A 42 -6.15 6.47 20.62
N THR A 43 -5.39 7.35 19.98
CA THR A 43 -4.71 8.46 20.65
C THR A 43 -5.51 9.74 20.49
N GLU A 44 -5.60 10.53 21.56
CA GLU A 44 -6.26 11.83 21.56
C GLU A 44 -5.60 12.78 20.54
N THR A 45 -4.27 12.80 20.52
CA THR A 45 -3.48 13.60 19.57
C THR A 45 -3.03 12.79 18.37
N CYS A 46 -2.78 13.48 17.25
CA CYS A 46 -2.26 12.86 16.04
C CYS A 46 -0.82 12.37 16.26
N PRO A 47 -0.52 11.08 16.04
CA PRO A 47 0.83 10.54 16.16
C PRO A 47 1.85 11.24 15.26
N ASP A 48 3.10 11.34 15.71
CA ASP A 48 4.18 12.06 15.01
C ASP A 48 4.37 11.63 13.56
N PHE A 49 4.27 10.33 13.30
CA PHE A 49 4.43 9.77 11.95
C PHE A 49 3.27 10.10 11.00
N LEU A 50 2.20 10.75 11.49
CA LEU A 50 1.04 11.15 10.70
C LEU A 50 0.85 12.67 10.60
N ARG A 51 1.56 13.49 11.40
CA ARG A 51 1.29 14.94 11.47
C ARG A 51 1.41 15.65 10.12
N ASP A 52 2.45 15.32 9.36
CA ASP A 52 2.85 16.01 8.12
C ASP A 52 2.60 15.19 6.85
N VAL A 53 1.58 14.32 6.86
CA VAL A 53 1.21 13.53 5.67
C VAL A 53 0.61 14.41 4.57
N SER A 54 0.79 14.00 3.32
CA SER A 54 0.25 14.73 2.17
C SER A 54 -1.29 14.80 2.21
N PRO A 55 -1.93 15.78 1.54
CA PRO A 55 -3.39 15.82 1.42
C PRO A 55 -3.99 14.53 0.84
N LYS A 56 -3.27 13.91 -0.11
CA LYS A 56 -3.65 12.62 -0.70
C LYS A 56 -3.66 11.52 0.36
N ASP A 57 -2.56 11.36 1.09
CA ASP A 57 -2.43 10.33 2.13
C ASP A 57 -3.45 10.56 3.26
N ARG A 58 -3.69 11.81 3.65
CA ARG A 58 -4.74 12.15 4.62
C ARG A 58 -6.12 11.71 4.14
N GLY A 59 -6.43 11.90 2.85
CA GLY A 59 -7.65 11.42 2.24
C GLY A 59 -7.79 9.90 2.32
N ILE A 60 -6.72 9.17 1.99
CA ILE A 60 -6.67 7.70 2.07
C ILE A 60 -6.88 7.25 3.52
N LEU A 61 -6.13 7.80 4.47
CA LEU A 61 -6.23 7.46 5.91
C LEU A 61 -7.60 7.78 6.51
N SER A 62 -8.35 8.71 5.92
CA SER A 62 -9.71 9.06 6.34
C SER A 62 -10.76 8.05 5.87
N THR A 63 -10.38 7.07 5.05
CA THR A 63 -11.29 6.06 4.49
C THR A 63 -11.28 4.81 5.37
N PRO A 64 -12.42 4.32 5.85
CA PRO A 64 -12.50 3.02 6.51
C PRO A 64 -12.06 1.90 5.55
N ASP A 65 -11.32 0.91 6.05
CA ASP A 65 -10.88 -0.25 5.27
C ASP A 65 -12.06 -0.98 4.63
N SER A 66 -13.19 -1.07 5.35
CA SER A 66 -14.44 -1.67 4.85
C SER A 66 -15.03 -0.96 3.62
N SER A 67 -14.64 0.30 3.40
CA SER A 67 -15.06 1.11 2.26
C SER A 67 -13.99 1.16 1.16
N TYR A 68 -12.81 0.57 1.39
CA TYR A 68 -11.75 0.50 0.39
C TYR A 68 -12.00 -0.64 -0.59
N ARG A 69 -11.97 -0.33 -1.89
CA ARG A 69 -12.07 -1.32 -2.96
C ARG A 69 -10.67 -1.70 -3.43
N LEU A 70 -10.33 -2.99 -3.33
CA LEU A 70 -9.10 -3.54 -3.92
C LEU A 70 -9.15 -3.41 -5.45
N ASP A 71 -8.01 -3.08 -6.05
CA ASP A 71 -7.86 -3.11 -7.50
C ASP A 71 -7.83 -4.56 -8.01
N THR A 72 -8.72 -4.86 -8.97
CA THR A 72 -8.73 -6.16 -9.68
C THR A 72 -7.53 -6.28 -10.62
N TRP A 73 -7.29 -7.46 -11.18
CA TRP A 73 -6.24 -7.64 -12.19
C TRP A 73 -6.46 -6.75 -13.41
N GLU A 74 -7.70 -6.61 -13.85
CA GLU A 74 -8.09 -5.73 -14.95
C GLU A 74 -7.80 -4.26 -14.61
N ASP A 75 -8.12 -3.82 -13.39
CA ASP A 75 -7.79 -2.46 -12.92
C ASP A 75 -6.28 -2.21 -12.95
N VAL A 76 -5.48 -3.17 -12.46
CA VAL A 76 -4.01 -3.09 -12.46
C VAL A 76 -3.46 -2.98 -13.88
N ARG A 77 -3.86 -3.89 -14.77
CA ARG A 77 -3.45 -3.87 -16.19
C ARG A 77 -3.79 -2.54 -16.83
N GLU A 78 -4.99 -2.04 -16.57
CA GLU A 78 -5.48 -0.82 -17.19
C GLU A 78 -4.78 0.45 -16.68
N ARG A 79 -4.47 0.52 -15.38
CA ARG A 79 -3.66 1.59 -14.81
C ARG A 79 -2.26 1.62 -15.42
N VAL A 80 -1.61 0.46 -15.53
CA VAL A 80 -0.28 0.36 -16.16
C VAL A 80 -0.36 0.76 -17.64
N ARG A 81 -1.35 0.25 -18.38
CA ARG A 81 -1.55 0.56 -19.80
C ARG A 81 -1.80 2.05 -20.06
N ARG A 82 -2.54 2.72 -19.18
CA ARG A 82 -2.80 4.18 -19.25
C ARG A 82 -1.73 5.03 -18.55
N ASN A 83 -0.68 4.40 -18.02
CA ASN A 83 0.36 5.05 -17.24
C ASN A 83 -0.17 5.90 -16.05
N GLN A 84 -1.27 5.45 -15.43
CA GLN A 84 -1.91 6.09 -14.27
C GLN A 84 -1.36 5.50 -12.96
N LEU A 85 -0.03 5.41 -12.85
CA LEU A 85 0.66 4.74 -11.76
C LEU A 85 0.45 5.46 -10.41
N ASP A 86 0.19 6.77 -10.46
CA ASP A 86 -0.16 7.60 -9.29
C ASP A 86 -1.45 7.15 -8.61
N ARG A 87 -2.31 6.39 -9.30
CA ARG A 87 -3.57 5.91 -8.75
C ARG A 87 -3.45 4.64 -7.92
N PHE A 88 -2.30 3.96 -7.97
CA PHE A 88 -2.04 2.87 -7.05
C PHE A 88 -1.96 3.40 -5.62
N GLN A 89 -2.74 2.77 -4.73
CA GLN A 89 -2.84 3.14 -3.32
C GLN A 89 -2.73 1.90 -2.46
N ARG A 90 -2.37 2.08 -1.19
CA ARG A 90 -2.44 1.02 -0.19
C ARG A 90 -3.81 1.06 0.47
N VAL A 91 -4.23 -0.09 1.00
CA VAL A 91 -5.35 -0.13 1.96
C VAL A 91 -5.06 0.89 3.09
N PRO A 92 -6.04 1.66 3.57
CA PRO A 92 -5.80 2.75 4.53
C PRO A 92 -5.04 2.33 5.80
N SER A 93 -5.37 1.18 6.39
CA SER A 93 -4.59 0.62 7.51
C SER A 93 -3.15 0.25 7.13
N GLU A 94 -2.93 -0.34 5.96
CA GLU A 94 -1.59 -0.65 5.45
C GLU A 94 -0.77 0.61 5.14
N LEU A 95 -1.41 1.68 4.65
CA LEU A 95 -0.76 2.99 4.52
C LEU A 95 -0.31 3.53 5.87
N ARG A 96 -1.16 3.42 6.91
CA ARG A 96 -0.81 3.82 8.28
C ARG A 96 0.42 3.04 8.78
N ARG A 97 0.43 1.71 8.62
CA ARG A 97 1.55 0.85 9.02
C ARG A 97 2.84 1.21 8.27
N TYR A 98 2.75 1.42 6.96
CA TYR A 98 3.87 1.88 6.13
C TYR A 98 4.44 3.22 6.60
N LEU A 99 3.59 4.19 6.92
CA LEU A 99 4.02 5.51 7.42
C LEU A 99 4.70 5.40 8.79
N ALA A 100 4.15 4.58 9.70
CA ALA A 100 4.78 4.31 10.99
C ALA A 100 6.16 3.65 10.82
N PHE A 101 6.24 2.64 9.96
CA PHE A 101 7.46 1.92 9.65
C PHE A 101 8.54 2.83 9.04
N THR A 102 8.20 3.59 7.99
CA THR A 102 9.16 4.51 7.34
C THR A 102 9.62 5.63 8.27
N TRP A 103 8.75 6.11 9.17
CA TRP A 103 9.14 7.07 10.19
C TRP A 103 10.18 6.48 11.16
N ARG A 104 9.98 5.24 11.64
CA ARG A 104 10.95 4.54 12.50
C ARG A 104 12.28 4.32 11.78
N LEU A 105 12.25 3.82 10.54
CA LEU A 105 13.47 3.61 9.75
C LEU A 105 14.28 4.89 9.56
N ARG A 106 13.63 6.04 9.32
CA ARG A 106 14.34 7.33 9.21
C ARG A 106 15.02 7.71 10.53
N LYS A 107 14.44 7.37 11.68
CA LYS A 107 15.05 7.62 13.00
C LYS A 107 16.22 6.69 13.28
N GLU A 108 16.09 5.40 12.96
CA GLU A 108 17.08 4.38 13.28
C GLU A 108 18.24 4.32 12.28
N TYR A 109 17.95 4.42 10.99
CA TYR A 109 18.91 4.25 9.90
C TYR A 109 19.26 5.57 9.20
N GLY A 110 18.62 6.68 9.57
CA GLY A 110 18.79 7.98 8.91
C GLY A 110 18.06 8.10 7.57
N SER A 111 17.90 7.00 6.82
CA SER A 111 17.06 6.95 5.62
C SER A 111 16.49 5.56 5.35
N VAL A 112 15.34 5.51 4.67
CA VAL A 112 14.72 4.25 4.23
C VAL A 112 15.60 3.52 3.22
N MET A 113 16.28 4.24 2.31
CA MET A 113 17.15 3.60 1.31
C MET A 113 18.38 2.96 1.93
N ARG A 114 18.98 3.57 2.95
CA ARG A 114 20.09 2.94 3.67
C ARG A 114 19.66 1.61 4.26
N TYR A 115 18.47 1.56 4.88
CA TYR A 115 17.90 0.31 5.36
C TYR A 115 17.69 -0.71 4.22
N VAL A 116 17.09 -0.29 3.10
CA VAL A 116 16.86 -1.20 1.95
C VAL A 116 18.19 -1.74 1.43
N LEU A 117 19.19 -0.89 1.18
CA LEU A 117 20.53 -1.29 0.74
C LEU A 117 21.18 -2.30 1.69
N GLU A 118 21.27 -1.95 2.97
CA GLU A 118 22.00 -2.76 3.95
C GLU A 118 21.25 -4.02 4.37
N LYS A 119 19.94 -3.93 4.61
CA LYS A 119 19.14 -4.98 5.26
C LYS A 119 18.32 -5.82 4.29
N ARG A 120 17.81 -5.23 3.19
CA ARG A 120 17.00 -5.95 2.21
C ARG A 120 17.84 -6.47 1.06
N LEU A 121 18.72 -5.64 0.51
CA LEU A 121 19.54 -5.97 -0.66
C LEU A 121 20.85 -6.65 -0.26
N GLY A 122 21.47 -6.22 0.84
CA GLY A 122 22.81 -6.66 1.24
C GLY A 122 23.90 -6.04 0.37
N TRP A 123 23.63 -4.88 -0.23
CA TRP A 123 24.57 -4.15 -1.08
C TRP A 123 25.30 -3.09 -0.26
N ARG A 124 26.57 -2.86 -0.59
CA ARG A 124 27.41 -1.82 0.05
C ARG A 124 27.67 -0.70 -0.94
N GLU A 125 27.75 0.52 -0.43
CA GLU A 125 28.13 1.67 -1.24
C GLU A 125 29.66 1.68 -1.52
N PRO A 126 30.10 2.13 -2.71
CA PRO A 126 29.27 2.49 -3.86
C PRO A 126 28.64 1.25 -4.52
N VAL A 127 27.36 1.37 -4.90
CA VAL A 127 26.65 0.31 -5.62
C VAL A 127 27.10 0.33 -7.08
N VAL A 128 27.85 -0.68 -7.49
CA VAL A 128 28.42 -0.79 -8.84
C VAL A 128 28.00 -2.12 -9.44
N ALA A 129 27.45 -2.07 -10.65
CA ALA A 129 27.13 -3.25 -11.43
C ALA A 129 28.42 -3.93 -11.92
N ARG A 130 28.44 -5.27 -11.93
CA ARG A 130 29.54 -6.10 -12.41
C ARG A 130 29.42 -6.43 -13.90
N GLY A 131 28.20 -6.59 -14.40
CA GLY A 131 27.90 -6.83 -15.82
C GLY A 131 28.28 -5.65 -16.72
N LYS A 132 28.44 -5.90 -18.02
CA LYS A 132 28.69 -4.84 -19.01
C LYS A 132 27.40 -4.17 -19.48
N GLY A 133 26.26 -4.87 -19.30
CA GLY A 133 24.93 -4.38 -19.61
C GLY A 133 23.87 -4.83 -18.60
N PRO A 134 22.64 -4.29 -18.71
CA PRO A 134 21.50 -4.68 -17.89
C PRO A 134 21.24 -6.19 -17.92
N PHE A 135 21.02 -6.77 -16.75
CA PHE A 135 20.67 -8.19 -16.55
C PHE A 135 21.71 -9.22 -17.06
N GLU A 136 22.98 -8.83 -17.26
CA GLU A 136 24.05 -9.76 -17.65
C GLU A 136 24.67 -10.56 -16.47
N ASP A 137 24.70 -9.98 -15.27
CA ASP A 137 25.20 -10.62 -14.04
C ASP A 137 24.08 -10.66 -12.99
N GLU A 138 23.77 -11.85 -12.48
CA GLU A 138 22.71 -12.08 -11.50
C GLU A 138 22.95 -11.37 -10.17
N SER A 139 24.19 -11.01 -9.84
CA SER A 139 24.50 -10.25 -8.63
C SER A 139 24.10 -8.77 -8.74
N ASP A 140 23.76 -8.28 -9.92
CA ASP A 140 23.43 -6.87 -10.18
C ASP A 140 21.94 -6.54 -10.05
N PHE A 141 21.11 -7.52 -9.77
CA PHE A 141 19.70 -7.31 -9.47
C PHE A 141 19.22 -8.21 -8.34
N LYS A 142 18.09 -7.85 -7.74
CA LYS A 142 17.42 -8.67 -6.74
C LYS A 142 15.92 -8.55 -6.87
N VAL A 143 15.23 -9.68 -6.94
CA VAL A 143 13.77 -9.75 -6.95
C VAL A 143 13.30 -9.99 -5.52
N LEU A 144 12.47 -9.11 -5.00
CA LEU A 144 11.89 -9.20 -3.66
C LEU A 144 10.38 -9.06 -3.73
N ARG A 145 9.66 -9.60 -2.75
CA ARG A 145 8.27 -9.23 -2.54
C ARG A 145 8.23 -7.78 -2.05
N ASN A 146 7.25 -7.01 -2.50
CA ASN A 146 7.09 -5.64 -2.01
C ASN A 146 6.76 -5.68 -0.52
N ASP A 147 7.60 -5.05 0.30
CA ASP A 147 7.43 -4.99 1.74
C ASP A 147 6.13 -4.32 2.19
N TRP A 148 5.58 -3.46 1.32
CA TRP A 148 4.36 -2.71 1.55
C TRP A 148 3.57 -2.62 0.24
N PRO A 149 2.88 -3.71 -0.16
CA PRO A 149 2.21 -3.80 -1.45
C PRO A 149 1.02 -2.84 -1.55
N TYR A 150 0.55 -2.63 -2.78
CA TYR A 150 -0.68 -1.87 -3.03
C TYR A 150 -1.93 -2.65 -2.60
N GLY A 151 -3.05 -1.94 -2.43
CA GLY A 151 -4.36 -2.51 -2.17
C GLY A 151 -4.95 -3.11 -3.44
N VAL A 152 -4.43 -4.27 -3.82
CA VAL A 152 -4.81 -5.05 -5.01
C VAL A 152 -5.46 -6.37 -4.58
N ASP A 153 -6.10 -7.07 -5.51
CA ASP A 153 -6.63 -8.43 -5.32
C ASP A 153 -5.56 -9.34 -4.65
N PRO A 154 -5.89 -10.11 -3.60
CA PRO A 154 -4.94 -10.97 -2.89
C PRO A 154 -4.25 -12.02 -3.78
N LYS A 155 -4.82 -12.34 -4.94
CA LYS A 155 -4.18 -13.20 -5.93
C LYS A 155 -3.01 -12.52 -6.65
N ILE A 156 -2.89 -11.20 -6.57
CA ILE A 156 -1.84 -10.43 -7.24
C ILE A 156 -0.61 -10.38 -6.33
N VAL A 157 0.49 -10.95 -6.80
CA VAL A 157 1.79 -10.87 -6.14
C VAL A 157 2.53 -9.63 -6.65
N HIS A 158 2.77 -8.68 -5.74
CA HIS A 158 3.53 -7.46 -6.02
C HIS A 158 5.00 -7.66 -5.71
N LEU A 159 5.83 -7.71 -6.76
CA LEU A 159 7.28 -7.81 -6.67
C LEU A 159 7.95 -6.46 -6.94
N VAL A 160 9.17 -6.32 -6.42
CA VAL A 160 10.09 -5.22 -6.73
C VAL A 160 11.40 -5.82 -7.22
N VAL A 161 11.84 -5.38 -8.39
CA VAL A 161 13.13 -5.74 -8.96
C VAL A 161 14.07 -4.56 -8.77
N TRP A 162 15.06 -4.74 -7.91
CA TRP A 162 16.10 -3.75 -7.62
C TRP A 162 17.29 -3.96 -8.54
N THR A 163 17.89 -2.89 -9.08
CA THR A 163 19.02 -2.98 -10.00
C THR A 163 20.19 -2.11 -9.54
N LYS A 164 21.42 -2.61 -9.74
CA LYS A 164 22.66 -1.83 -9.56
C LYS A 164 22.99 -0.97 -10.78
N PHE A 165 22.47 -1.35 -11.95
CA PHE A 165 22.61 -0.59 -13.19
C PHE A 165 21.46 0.41 -13.34
N PRO A 166 21.68 1.53 -14.05
CA PRO A 166 20.64 2.51 -14.29
C PRO A 166 19.56 1.97 -15.22
N LEU A 167 18.34 2.46 -15.02
CA LEU A 167 17.23 2.27 -15.95
C LEU A 167 17.07 3.56 -16.75
N GLU A 168 17.81 3.67 -17.86
CA GLU A 168 17.97 4.90 -18.66
C GLU A 168 16.63 5.51 -19.08
N GLU A 169 16.49 6.82 -18.87
CA GLU A 169 15.29 7.60 -19.17
C GLU A 169 15.57 8.57 -20.34
N ASP A 170 14.57 8.80 -21.19
CA ASP A 170 14.58 9.86 -22.19
C ASP A 170 14.41 11.22 -21.49
N PRO A 171 15.37 12.15 -21.63
CA PRO A 171 15.32 13.46 -20.98
C PRO A 171 14.10 14.32 -21.35
N LYS A 172 13.40 14.03 -22.45
CA LYS A 172 12.23 14.77 -22.92
C LYS A 172 10.93 14.25 -22.33
N THR A 173 10.81 12.94 -22.16
CA THR A 173 9.58 12.30 -21.72
C THR A 173 9.62 11.90 -20.25
N GLU A 174 10.82 11.87 -19.64
CA GLU A 174 11.09 11.34 -18.30
C GLU A 174 10.66 9.86 -18.12
N ASP A 175 10.41 9.16 -19.24
CA ASP A 175 10.12 7.73 -19.32
C ASP A 175 11.36 6.96 -19.79
N LEU A 176 11.35 5.63 -19.68
CA LEU A 176 12.45 4.80 -20.15
C LEU A 176 12.75 5.03 -21.65
N THR A 177 14.02 5.01 -22.01
CA THR A 177 14.41 4.93 -23.43
C THR A 177 13.86 3.64 -24.04
N ASP A 178 13.61 3.63 -25.35
CA ASP A 178 13.13 2.43 -26.06
C ASP A 178 14.09 1.24 -25.87
N GLN A 179 15.40 1.51 -25.82
CA GLN A 179 16.42 0.49 -25.57
C GLN A 179 16.31 -0.08 -24.15
N ALA A 180 16.23 0.77 -23.13
CA ALA A 180 16.09 0.31 -21.74
C ALA A 180 14.78 -0.46 -21.53
N ARG A 181 13.69 0.01 -22.14
CA ARG A 181 12.39 -0.68 -22.11
C ARG A 181 12.49 -2.07 -22.75
N ALA A 182 13.08 -2.19 -23.94
CA ALA A 182 13.26 -3.46 -24.61
C ALA A 182 14.12 -4.46 -23.80
N GLN A 183 15.15 -3.98 -23.09
CA GLN A 183 15.97 -4.81 -22.21
C GLN A 183 15.18 -5.34 -21.01
N VAL A 184 14.39 -4.48 -20.35
CA VAL A 184 13.50 -4.91 -19.25
C VAL A 184 12.42 -5.86 -19.77
N ASP A 185 11.79 -5.56 -20.90
CA ASP A 185 10.78 -6.43 -21.51
C ASP A 185 11.35 -7.82 -21.82
N ALA A 186 12.54 -7.91 -22.42
CA ALA A 186 13.18 -9.18 -22.72
C ALA A 186 13.45 -10.01 -21.45
N TRP A 187 13.96 -9.36 -20.40
CA TRP A 187 14.22 -10.02 -19.12
C TRP A 187 12.93 -10.45 -18.41
N VAL A 188 11.91 -9.58 -18.34
CA VAL A 188 10.61 -9.89 -17.75
C VAL A 188 9.93 -11.04 -18.50
N ASN A 189 10.04 -11.05 -19.84
CA ASN A 189 9.48 -12.12 -20.65
C ASN A 189 10.11 -13.47 -20.28
N LYS A 190 11.44 -13.51 -20.26
CA LYS A 190 12.21 -14.72 -19.92
C LYS A 190 11.94 -15.22 -18.50
N VAL A 191 11.93 -14.33 -17.51
CA VAL A 191 11.84 -14.72 -16.09
C VAL A 191 10.40 -15.02 -15.67
N PHE A 192 9.44 -14.20 -16.09
CA PHE A 192 8.07 -14.25 -15.58
C PHE A 192 7.05 -14.71 -16.62
N VAL A 193 7.08 -14.17 -17.86
CA VAL A 193 6.04 -14.48 -18.86
C VAL A 193 6.09 -15.93 -19.30
N GLU A 194 7.28 -16.49 -19.52
CA GLU A 194 7.44 -17.90 -19.88
C GLU A 194 6.93 -18.87 -18.80
N ARG A 195 6.86 -18.42 -17.54
CA ARG A 195 6.43 -19.24 -16.39
C ARG A 195 4.97 -19.03 -16.01
N VAL A 196 4.49 -17.79 -16.03
CA VAL A 196 3.17 -17.40 -15.51
C VAL A 196 2.15 -17.17 -16.64
N GLY A 197 2.62 -16.81 -17.84
CA GLY A 197 1.80 -16.47 -19.00
C GLY A 197 1.64 -14.95 -19.20
N LYS A 198 1.66 -14.52 -20.47
CA LYS A 198 1.73 -13.09 -20.86
C LYS A 198 0.61 -12.23 -20.29
N ASP A 199 -0.62 -12.75 -20.27
CA ASP A 199 -1.79 -12.00 -19.79
C ASP A 199 -1.86 -11.87 -18.27
N ARG A 200 -0.91 -12.47 -17.54
CA ARG A 200 -0.86 -12.54 -16.08
C ARG A 200 0.38 -11.85 -15.50
N VAL A 201 1.12 -11.13 -16.34
CA VAL A 201 2.30 -10.37 -15.95
C VAL A 201 2.15 -8.94 -16.46
N VAL A 202 2.35 -7.97 -15.58
CA VAL A 202 2.62 -6.58 -15.97
C VAL A 202 3.79 -6.05 -15.18
N TRP A 203 4.54 -5.13 -15.76
CA TRP A 203 5.59 -4.41 -15.06
C TRP A 203 5.47 -2.91 -15.33
N PHE A 204 5.96 -2.12 -14.39
CA PHE A 204 6.00 -0.67 -14.51
C PHE A 204 7.12 -0.10 -13.64
N LYS A 205 7.63 1.06 -14.02
CA LYS A 205 8.59 1.83 -13.23
C LYS A 205 7.89 3.08 -12.73
N ASN A 206 7.97 3.37 -11.43
CA ASN A 206 7.43 4.62 -10.89
C ASN A 206 8.29 5.81 -11.34
N TRP A 207 7.63 6.91 -11.68
CA TRP A 207 8.26 8.17 -12.12
C TRP A 207 9.21 8.77 -11.08
N MET A 208 10.17 9.56 -11.55
CA MET A 208 11.24 10.16 -10.74
C MET A 208 10.73 11.04 -9.58
N TRP A 209 9.58 11.72 -9.71
CA TRP A 209 8.99 12.55 -8.65
C TRP A 209 8.31 11.77 -7.51
N LEU A 210 8.07 10.47 -7.69
CA LEU A 210 7.61 9.55 -6.63
C LEU A 210 8.77 8.78 -5.99
N LYS A 211 9.99 8.86 -6.54
CA LYS A 211 11.18 8.22 -5.99
C LYS A 211 11.55 8.94 -4.70
N SER A 212 11.29 8.32 -3.55
CA SER A 212 11.74 8.87 -2.27
C SER A 212 13.27 8.90 -2.15
N VAL A 213 14.06 8.21 -2.98
CA VAL A 213 15.55 8.20 -2.88
C VAL A 213 16.25 7.92 -4.23
N LYS A 214 17.39 8.58 -4.46
CA LYS A 214 18.16 8.67 -5.74
C LYS A 214 19.26 7.63 -5.96
N THR A 215 19.43 6.60 -5.12
CA THR A 215 20.66 5.77 -5.16
C THR A 215 20.47 4.30 -5.55
N VAL A 216 19.23 3.81 -5.75
CA VAL A 216 18.99 2.47 -6.32
C VAL A 216 17.74 2.49 -7.20
N GLU A 217 17.90 2.10 -8.45
CA GLU A 217 16.80 1.99 -9.40
C GLU A 217 16.01 0.70 -9.14
N HIS A 218 14.71 0.77 -9.40
CA HIS A 218 13.83 -0.38 -9.30
C HIS A 218 12.63 -0.24 -10.21
N PHE A 219 12.04 -1.37 -10.56
CA PHE A 219 10.73 -1.45 -11.19
C PHE A 219 9.88 -2.49 -10.49
N HIS A 220 8.58 -2.42 -10.72
CA HIS A 220 7.61 -3.32 -10.14
C HIS A 220 7.18 -4.36 -11.16
N VAL A 221 6.99 -5.59 -10.70
CA VAL A 221 6.36 -6.66 -11.47
C VAL A 221 5.14 -7.15 -10.67
N MET A 222 3.98 -7.20 -11.32
CA MET A 222 2.76 -7.75 -10.74
C MET A 222 2.43 -9.05 -11.46
N LEU A 223 2.23 -10.11 -10.70
CA LEU A 223 1.89 -11.45 -11.18
C LEU A 223 0.48 -11.81 -10.71
N TYR A 224 -0.41 -12.22 -11.62
CA TYR A 224 -1.76 -12.65 -11.24
C TYR A 224 -1.83 -14.16 -10.98
N ASP A 225 -2.14 -14.54 -9.74
CA ASP A 225 -2.37 -15.91 -9.26
C ASP A 225 -1.20 -16.90 -9.57
N PRO A 226 0.08 -16.48 -9.48
CA PRO A 226 1.21 -17.34 -9.86
C PRO A 226 1.33 -18.56 -8.93
N ASP A 227 2.04 -19.59 -9.39
CA ASP A 227 2.45 -20.69 -8.52
C ASP A 227 3.28 -20.16 -7.33
N PRO A 228 2.86 -20.40 -6.07
CA PRO A 228 3.61 -19.97 -4.89
C PRO A 228 5.05 -20.49 -4.85
N GLU A 229 5.33 -21.68 -5.39
CA GLU A 229 6.70 -22.19 -5.45
C GLU A 229 7.56 -21.37 -6.40
N PHE A 230 7.02 -20.95 -7.54
CA PHE A 230 7.72 -20.06 -8.45
C PHE A 230 8.03 -18.71 -7.78
N VAL A 231 7.09 -18.14 -7.02
CA VAL A 231 7.31 -16.90 -6.27
C VAL A 231 8.43 -17.09 -5.24
N ARG A 232 8.40 -18.19 -4.48
CA ARG A 232 9.45 -18.52 -3.51
C ARG A 232 10.81 -18.62 -4.20
N ASP A 233 10.89 -19.31 -5.33
CA ASP A 233 12.15 -19.56 -6.02
C ASP A 233 12.71 -18.26 -6.62
N VAL A 234 11.89 -17.45 -7.29
CA VAL A 234 12.35 -16.19 -7.91
C VAL A 234 12.75 -15.13 -6.89
N THR A 235 12.17 -15.16 -5.68
CA THR A 235 12.53 -14.23 -4.59
C THR A 235 13.53 -14.82 -3.60
N ASN A 236 14.04 -16.03 -3.85
CA ASN A 236 14.91 -16.77 -2.92
C ASN A 236 14.34 -16.85 -1.49
N GLY A 237 13.04 -17.14 -1.38
CA GLY A 237 12.32 -17.30 -0.12
C GLY A 237 12.04 -15.98 0.62
N ASP A 238 12.11 -14.83 -0.04
CA ASP A 238 11.84 -13.54 0.60
C ASP A 238 10.41 -13.45 1.14
N VAL A 239 10.31 -12.91 2.36
CA VAL A 239 9.04 -12.60 3.04
C VAL A 239 8.96 -11.08 3.20
N PRO A 240 7.87 -10.42 2.72
CA PRO A 240 7.72 -8.98 2.81
C PRO A 240 7.57 -8.55 4.27
N LEU A 241 8.07 -7.36 4.60
CA LEU A 241 8.07 -6.88 5.99
C LEU A 241 6.67 -6.75 6.60
N CYS A 242 5.64 -6.39 5.82
CA CYS A 242 4.27 -6.30 6.31
C CYS A 242 3.71 -7.63 6.85
N GLU A 243 4.29 -8.76 6.45
CA GLU A 243 3.92 -10.12 6.91
C GLU A 243 4.80 -10.63 8.06
N ARG A 244 5.84 -9.89 8.47
CA ARG A 244 6.70 -10.31 9.57
C ARG A 244 6.11 -9.85 10.91
N GLU A 245 6.06 -10.74 11.89
CA GLU A 245 5.55 -10.45 13.25
C GLU A 245 6.41 -9.43 14.03
N GLU A 246 7.58 -9.09 13.50
CA GLU A 246 8.57 -8.24 14.16
C GLU A 246 8.32 -6.72 14.00
N TRP A 247 7.23 -6.27 13.36
CA TRP A 247 7.02 -4.86 12.97
C TRP A 247 5.62 -4.28 13.15
#